data_AF-A0A0L0BQL4-F1
#
_entry.id   AF-A0A0L0BQL4-F1
#
_cell.length_a   1.000
_cell.length_b   1.000
_cell.length_c   1.000
_cell.angle_alpha   90.00
_cell.angle_beta   90.00
_cell.angle_gamma   90.00
#
_symmetry.space_group_name_H-M   'P 1'
#
loop_
_entity.id
_entity.type
_entity.pdbx_description
1 polymer ?
#
loop_
_entity_poly.entity_id
_entity_poly.type
_entity_poly.pdbx_seq_one_letter_code
_entity_poly.pdbx_strand_id
1 'polypeptide(L)'
;MNMNLLEIKSTAKSHEIIMVLRNASKENVWIGGTWTLYPSRNLVWLHTGEKFSYTNWIDYNPDFSRHNEFCVELVKSQDYKWNDIDCTNRRGFVCEYKEVMEIQHKFEYESQFQKEQLNLLKDLEVTDCNNLQEEIIDLKDKENE
;
A
#
# COMPACT_ATOMS: atom_id res chain seq x y z
N MET A 1 0.99 11.95 17.56
CA MET A 1 1.80 10.76 17.21
C MET A 1 1.73 10.58 15.70
N ASN A 2 2.85 10.39 15.02
CA ASN A 2 2.90 10.22 13.55
C ASN A 2 2.76 8.74 13.14
N MET A 3 1.73 8.07 13.65
CA MET A 3 1.54 6.63 13.47
C MET A 3 0.05 6.30 13.34
N ASN A 4 -0.25 5.19 12.69
CA ASN A 4 -1.57 4.58 12.63
C ASN A 4 -1.52 3.14 13.14
N LEU A 5 -2.67 2.55 13.43
CA LEU A 5 -2.74 1.10 13.64
C LEU A 5 -2.29 0.35 12.39
N LEU A 6 -1.59 -0.75 12.61
CA LEU A 6 -0.96 -1.55 11.56
C LEU A 6 -1.99 -2.06 10.52
N GLU A 7 -1.68 -1.87 9.24
CA GLU A 7 -2.36 -2.45 8.10
C GLU A 7 -1.49 -3.55 7.48
N ILE A 8 -2.03 -4.77 7.33
CA ILE A 8 -1.29 -5.91 6.78
C ILE A 8 -1.84 -6.26 5.40
N LYS A 9 -1.19 -5.75 4.36
CA LYS A 9 -1.65 -5.88 2.96
C LYS A 9 -0.91 -6.96 2.16
N SER A 10 0.01 -7.69 2.77
CA SER A 10 0.79 -8.73 2.09
C SER A 10 1.30 -9.79 3.05
N THR A 11 1.61 -10.98 2.50
CA THR A 11 2.25 -12.07 3.23
C THR A 11 3.62 -11.67 3.78
N ALA A 12 4.39 -10.86 3.03
CA ALA A 12 5.71 -10.38 3.47
C ALA A 12 5.60 -9.54 4.76
N LYS A 13 4.68 -8.56 4.76
CA LYS A 13 4.44 -7.72 5.95
C LYS A 13 3.90 -8.54 7.13
N SER A 14 3.01 -9.49 6.85
CA SER A 14 2.51 -10.44 7.87
C SER A 14 3.67 -11.20 8.52
N HIS A 15 4.57 -11.76 7.71
CA HIS A 15 5.73 -12.51 8.20
C HIS A 15 6.67 -11.66 9.07
N GLU A 16 7.00 -10.44 8.63
CA GLU A 16 7.85 -9.51 9.39
C GLU A 16 7.24 -9.17 10.76
N ILE A 17 5.96 -8.82 10.80
CA ILE A 17 5.26 -8.46 12.03
C ILE A 17 5.18 -9.65 12.99
N ILE A 18 4.89 -10.85 12.49
CA ILE A 18 4.83 -12.07 13.32
C ILE A 18 6.19 -12.33 13.97
N MET A 19 7.30 -12.16 13.24
CA MET A 19 8.64 -12.32 13.80
C MET A 19 8.92 -11.33 14.93
N VAL A 20 8.53 -10.06 14.75
CA VAL A 20 8.66 -9.04 15.81
C VAL A 20 7.80 -9.38 17.01
N LEU A 21 6.53 -9.74 16.79
CA LEU A 21 5.58 -10.00 17.87
C LEU A 21 5.95 -11.20 18.72
N ARG A 22 6.48 -12.28 18.13
CA ARG A 22 6.97 -13.45 18.86
C ARG A 22 8.03 -13.10 19.91
N ASN A 23 8.82 -12.05 19.65
CA ASN A 23 9.85 -11.58 20.58
C ASN A 23 9.35 -10.48 21.52
N ALA A 24 8.49 -9.59 21.03
CA ALA A 24 8.12 -8.35 21.72
C ALA A 24 6.84 -8.45 22.57
N SER A 25 5.91 -9.35 22.24
CA SER A 25 4.59 -9.40 22.90
C SER A 25 4.20 -10.82 23.29
N LYS A 26 3.61 -10.94 24.48
CA LYS A 26 2.98 -12.18 24.94
C LYS A 26 1.44 -12.12 24.95
N GLU A 27 0.87 -11.06 24.39
CA GLU A 27 -0.58 -10.77 24.41
C GLU A 27 -1.15 -10.77 22.98
N ASN A 28 -2.48 -10.91 22.90
CA ASN A 28 -3.21 -10.54 21.68
C ASN A 28 -3.11 -9.03 21.45
N VAL A 29 -3.03 -8.63 20.19
CA VAL A 29 -2.80 -7.22 19.82
C VAL A 29 -3.77 -6.76 18.75
N TRP A 30 -4.25 -5.52 18.90
CA TRP A 30 -5.04 -4.84 17.89
C TRP A 30 -4.21 -4.47 16.67
N ILE A 31 -4.85 -4.58 15.50
CA ILE A 31 -4.39 -4.01 14.23
C ILE A 31 -5.47 -3.08 13.67
N GLY A 32 -5.19 -2.40 12.56
CA GLY A 32 -6.06 -1.38 11.97
C GLY A 32 -7.30 -1.93 11.26
N GLY A 33 -7.62 -3.22 11.38
CA GLY A 33 -8.74 -3.85 10.70
C GLY A 33 -10.08 -3.56 11.37
N THR A 34 -11.10 -3.22 10.58
CA THR A 34 -12.46 -3.00 11.08
C THR A 34 -13.54 -3.46 10.10
N TRP A 35 -14.70 -3.87 10.64
CA TRP A 35 -15.93 -3.97 9.86
C TRP A 35 -16.58 -2.59 9.67
N THR A 36 -17.06 -2.29 8.47
CA THR A 36 -17.96 -1.15 8.19
C THR A 36 -19.42 -1.61 8.16
N LEU A 37 -20.37 -0.68 8.30
CA LEU A 37 -21.82 -0.97 8.22
C LEU A 37 -22.52 -0.31 7.03
N TYR A 38 -21.95 0.75 6.45
CA TYR A 38 -22.53 1.50 5.34
C TYR A 38 -21.47 1.78 4.26
N PRO A 39 -21.81 1.74 2.96
CA PRO A 39 -23.11 1.34 2.38
C PRO A 39 -23.36 -0.17 2.39
N SER A 40 -22.35 -0.96 2.70
CA SER A 40 -22.45 -2.41 2.90
C SER A 40 -21.39 -2.87 3.91
N ARG A 41 -21.59 -4.04 4.50
CA ARG A 41 -20.65 -4.60 5.47
C ARG A 41 -19.38 -5.09 4.77
N ASN A 42 -18.26 -4.42 5.00
CA ASN A 42 -16.96 -4.77 4.43
C ASN A 42 -15.89 -4.76 5.52
N LEU A 43 -14.84 -5.56 5.34
CA LEU A 43 -13.60 -5.43 6.09
C LEU A 43 -12.69 -4.42 5.41
N VAL A 44 -12.30 -3.39 6.16
CA VAL A 44 -11.46 -2.29 5.68
C VAL A 44 -10.37 -1.95 6.68
N TRP A 45 -9.33 -1.29 6.20
CA TRP A 45 -8.33 -0.68 7.06
C TRP A 45 -8.80 0.68 7.56
N LEU A 46 -8.68 0.93 8.86
CA LEU A 46 -9.15 2.16 9.53
C LEU A 46 -8.52 3.43 8.99
N HIS A 47 -7.24 3.38 8.59
CA HIS A 47 -6.53 4.57 8.15
C HIS A 47 -6.77 4.89 6.68
N THR A 48 -6.65 3.91 5.77
CA THR A 48 -6.86 4.16 4.33
C THR A 48 -8.30 4.00 3.86
N GLY A 49 -9.14 3.28 4.61
CA GLY A 49 -10.48 2.88 4.16
C GLY A 49 -10.48 1.80 3.07
N GLU A 50 -9.30 1.30 2.68
CA GLU A 50 -9.17 0.28 1.66
C GLU A 50 -9.72 -1.07 2.15
N LYS A 51 -10.39 -1.79 1.26
CA LYS A 51 -10.83 -3.16 1.52
C LYS A 51 -9.63 -4.08 1.69
N PHE A 52 -9.80 -5.13 2.50
CA PHE A 52 -8.76 -6.14 2.68
C PHE A 52 -8.43 -6.83 1.35
N SER A 53 -7.16 -6.75 0.96
CA SER A 53 -6.58 -7.47 -0.19
C SER A 53 -5.80 -8.72 0.22
N TYR A 54 -5.43 -8.81 1.50
CA TYR A 54 -4.74 -9.93 2.12
C TYR A 54 -5.39 -10.20 3.48
N THR A 55 -5.48 -11.47 3.85
CA THR A 55 -5.98 -11.90 5.15
C THR A 55 -5.20 -13.10 5.67
N ASN A 56 -5.15 -13.25 7.00
CA ASN A 56 -4.56 -14.40 7.67
C ASN A 56 -5.44 -14.85 8.83
N TRP A 57 -6.73 -15.05 8.56
CA TRP A 57 -7.72 -15.43 9.57
C TRP A 57 -7.39 -16.77 10.21
N ILE A 58 -7.80 -16.90 11.47
CA ILE A 58 -8.01 -18.21 12.09
C ILE A 58 -9.10 -18.93 11.30
N ASP A 59 -9.04 -20.25 11.26
CA ASP A 59 -10.06 -21.04 10.59
C ASP A 59 -11.46 -20.65 11.12
N TYR A 60 -12.43 -20.56 10.21
CA TYR A 60 -13.81 -20.11 10.46
C TYR A 60 -14.01 -18.62 10.78
N ASN A 61 -12.94 -17.81 10.77
CA ASN A 61 -13.03 -16.36 10.89
C ASN A 61 -12.93 -15.64 9.53
N PRO A 62 -13.45 -14.40 9.43
CA PRO A 62 -14.20 -13.69 10.46
C PRO A 62 -15.62 -14.29 10.61
N ASP A 63 -16.09 -14.47 11.85
CA ASP A 63 -17.41 -15.05 12.11
C ASP A 63 -18.46 -14.00 12.51
N PHE A 64 -18.01 -12.77 12.80
CA PHE A 64 -18.83 -11.64 13.23
C PHE A 64 -19.82 -12.03 14.34
N SER A 65 -19.31 -12.71 15.37
CA SER A 65 -20.13 -13.30 16.42
C SER A 65 -21.03 -12.27 17.11
N ARG A 66 -22.27 -12.68 17.39
CA ARG A 66 -23.31 -11.85 18.02
C ARG A 66 -23.57 -10.51 17.32
N HIS A 67 -23.12 -10.35 16.07
CA HIS A 67 -23.17 -9.11 15.32
C HIS A 67 -22.46 -7.92 16.00
N ASN A 68 -21.42 -8.18 16.79
CA ASN A 68 -20.72 -7.13 17.56
C ASN A 68 -19.19 -7.14 17.48
N GLU A 69 -18.62 -7.93 16.58
CA GLU A 69 -17.16 -8.13 16.50
C GLU A 69 -16.54 -7.23 15.43
N PHE A 70 -16.53 -5.93 15.69
CA PHE A 70 -16.13 -4.93 14.69
C PHE A 70 -14.62 -4.75 14.53
N CYS A 71 -13.79 -5.21 15.47
CA CYS A 71 -12.35 -4.95 15.50
C CYS A 71 -11.54 -6.22 15.23
N VAL A 72 -10.35 -6.07 14.64
CA VAL A 72 -9.48 -7.21 14.30
C VAL A 72 -8.27 -7.28 15.22
N GLU A 73 -8.06 -8.43 15.84
CA GLU A 73 -6.87 -8.74 16.65
C GLU A 73 -5.97 -9.80 15.99
N LEU A 74 -4.69 -9.80 16.35
CA LEU A 74 -3.78 -10.92 16.14
C LEU A 74 -3.76 -11.78 17.40
N VAL A 75 -4.09 -13.07 17.26
CA VAL A 75 -4.21 -14.00 18.38
C VAL A 75 -2.92 -14.78 18.56
N LYS A 76 -2.20 -14.52 19.65
CA LYS A 76 -0.89 -15.13 19.91
C LYS A 76 -0.96 -16.66 19.94
N SER A 77 -1.97 -17.23 20.60
CA SER A 77 -2.13 -18.69 20.73
C SER A 77 -2.42 -19.38 19.40
N GLN A 78 -2.76 -18.60 18.36
CA GLN A 78 -3.02 -19.07 16.99
C GLN A 78 -1.93 -18.60 16.03
N ASP A 79 -0.70 -18.47 16.54
CA ASP A 79 0.47 -17.99 15.80
C ASP A 79 0.23 -16.63 15.10
N TYR A 80 -0.47 -15.73 15.81
CA TYR A 80 -0.83 -14.38 15.37
C TYR A 80 -1.70 -14.36 14.10
N LYS A 81 -2.45 -15.44 13.82
CA LYS A 81 -3.60 -15.40 12.92
C LYS A 81 -4.69 -14.47 13.47
N TRP A 82 -5.55 -14.00 12.56
CA TRP A 82 -6.48 -12.91 12.82
C TRP A 82 -7.81 -13.44 13.37
N ASN A 83 -8.41 -12.66 14.26
CA ASN A 83 -9.76 -12.86 14.78
C ASN A 83 -10.50 -11.54 14.71
N ASP A 84 -11.77 -11.53 14.29
CA ASP A 84 -12.65 -10.40 14.60
C ASP A 84 -13.22 -10.59 16.00
N ILE A 85 -13.28 -9.51 16.78
CA ILE A 85 -13.76 -9.55 18.15
C ILE A 85 -14.33 -8.20 18.57
N ASP A 86 -15.14 -8.21 19.63
CA ASP A 86 -15.72 -7.01 20.23
C ASP A 86 -14.63 -6.00 20.60
N CYS A 87 -14.73 -4.79 20.05
CA CYS A 87 -13.79 -3.69 20.23
C CYS A 87 -13.59 -3.26 21.69
N THR A 88 -14.51 -3.61 22.59
CA THR A 88 -14.42 -3.27 24.02
C THR A 88 -13.36 -4.09 24.77
N ASN A 89 -12.81 -5.12 24.13
CA ASN A 89 -11.74 -5.93 24.69
C ASN A 89 -10.46 -5.11 24.94
N ARG A 90 -9.87 -5.27 26.13
CA ARG A 90 -8.56 -4.68 26.43
C ARG A 90 -7.46 -5.51 25.76
N ARG A 91 -6.68 -4.87 24.88
CA ARG A 91 -5.51 -5.47 24.21
C ARG A 91 -4.37 -4.46 24.10
N GLY A 92 -3.17 -4.96 23.83
CA GLY A 92 -2.11 -4.13 23.25
C GLY A 92 -2.46 -3.77 21.80
N PHE A 93 -1.65 -2.93 21.15
CA PHE A 93 -1.87 -2.56 19.75
C PHE A 93 -0.52 -2.43 19.03
N VAL A 94 -0.53 -2.70 17.72
CA VAL A 94 0.63 -2.49 16.86
C VAL A 94 0.38 -1.27 15.99
N CYS A 95 1.35 -0.35 16.02
CA CYS A 95 1.34 0.84 15.19
C CYS A 95 2.38 0.74 14.08
N GLU A 96 2.14 1.46 13.00
CA GLU A 96 3.13 1.75 11.97
C GLU A 96 3.23 3.25 11.70
N TYR A 97 4.41 3.71 11.29
CA TYR A 97 4.63 5.09 10.92
C TYR A 97 3.95 5.45 9.60
N LYS A 98 3.41 6.66 9.49
CA LYS A 98 2.78 7.17 8.25
C LYS A 98 3.76 7.26 7.08
N GLU A 99 5.03 7.54 7.39
CA GLU A 99 6.02 8.03 6.43
C GLU A 99 6.55 6.99 5.44
N VAL A 100 6.36 5.69 5.65
CA VAL A 100 6.86 4.69 4.68
C VAL A 100 6.01 4.63 3.42
N MET A 101 4.70 4.92 3.53
CA MET A 101 3.79 4.97 2.37
C MET A 101 3.93 6.30 1.60
N GLU A 102 4.03 7.43 2.31
CA GLU A 102 4.14 8.76 1.68
C GLU A 102 5.47 8.96 0.97
N ILE A 103 6.59 8.52 1.56
CA ILE A 103 7.91 8.64 0.95
C ILE A 103 8.03 7.75 -0.28
N GLN A 104 7.51 6.52 -0.23
CA GLN A 104 7.56 5.62 -1.39
C GLN A 104 6.70 6.13 -2.55
N HIS A 105 5.49 6.63 -2.26
CA HIS A 105 4.62 7.23 -3.27
C HIS A 105 5.23 8.52 -3.86
N LYS A 106 5.94 9.31 -3.04
CA LYS A 106 6.69 10.48 -3.50
C LYS A 106 7.87 10.09 -4.39
N PHE A 107 8.65 9.07 -4.02
CA PHE A 107 9.74 8.56 -4.86
C PHE A 107 9.25 7.97 -6.17
N GLU A 108 8.15 7.22 -6.17
CA GLU A 108 7.53 6.67 -7.37
C GLU A 108 6.99 7.78 -8.29
N TYR A 109 6.32 8.78 -7.70
CA TYR A 109 5.85 9.97 -8.44
C TYR A 109 7.01 10.78 -9.02
N GLU A 110 8.06 11.05 -8.25
CA GLU A 110 9.26 11.76 -8.72
C GLU A 110 9.97 10.97 -9.83
N SER A 111 10.07 9.64 -9.71
CA SER A 111 10.64 8.78 -10.75
C SER A 111 9.81 8.78 -12.03
N GLN A 112 8.47 8.76 -11.92
CA GLN A 112 7.57 8.86 -13.07
C GLN A 112 7.70 10.21 -13.77
N PHE A 113 7.69 11.29 -13.00
CA PHE A 113 7.83 12.65 -13.52
C PHE A 113 9.17 12.83 -14.25
N GLN A 114 10.28 12.35 -13.68
CA GLN A 114 11.58 12.38 -14.35
C GLN A 114 11.59 11.57 -15.64
N LYS A 115 10.92 10.41 -15.67
CA LYS A 115 10.81 9.59 -16.88
C LYS A 115 10.00 10.28 -17.98
N GLU A 116 8.89 10.92 -17.62
CA GLU A 116 8.11 11.73 -18.57
C GLU A 116 8.93 12.89 -19.12
N GLN A 117 9.60 13.65 -18.25
CA GLN A 117 10.49 14.73 -18.69
C GLN A 117 11.59 14.23 -19.63
N LEU A 118 12.19 13.08 -19.34
CA LEU A 118 13.21 12.48 -20.21
C LEU A 118 12.65 12.04 -21.56
N ASN A 119 11.42 11.52 -21.60
CA ASN A 119 10.77 11.17 -22.86
C ASN A 119 10.49 12.42 -23.71
N LEU A 120 9.97 13.50 -23.09
CA LEU A 120 9.77 14.78 -23.77
C LEU A 120 11.08 15.36 -24.33
N LEU A 121 12.18 15.27 -23.59
CA LEU A 121 13.49 15.73 -24.07
C LEU A 121 13.97 14.90 -25.27
N LYS A 122 13.79 13.57 -25.23
CA LYS A 122 14.13 12.68 -26.36
C LYS A 122 13.29 12.97 -27.59
N ASP A 123 11.99 13.22 -27.42
CA ASP A 123 11.10 13.54 -28.53
C ASP A 123 11.51 14.86 -29.18
N LEU A 124 11.91 15.86 -28.38
CA LEU A 124 12.43 17.13 -28.87
C LEU A 124 13.74 16.96 -29.67
N GLU A 125 14.69 16.17 -29.15
CA GLU A 125 15.93 15.85 -29.86
C GLU A 125 15.69 15.14 -31.21
N VAL A 126 14.74 14.20 -31.24
CA VAL A 126 14.36 13.49 -32.48
C VAL A 126 13.73 14.45 -33.49
N THR A 127 12.85 15.36 -33.05
CA THR A 127 12.26 16.38 -33.91
C THR A 127 13.31 17.33 -34.49
N ASP A 128 14.24 17.83 -33.68
CA ASP A 128 15.33 18.69 -34.15
C ASP A 128 16.22 17.97 -35.19
N CYS A 129 16.49 16.69 -34.98
CA CYS A 129 17.30 15.90 -35.91
C CYS A 129 16.59 15.67 -37.25
N ASN A 130 15.28 15.47 -37.25
CA ASN A 130 14.48 15.35 -38.48
C ASN A 130 14.43 16.67 -39.25
N ASN A 131 14.20 17.80 -38.56
CA ASN A 131 14.16 19.11 -39.19
C ASN A 131 15.50 19.47 -39.86
N LEU A 132 16.63 19.18 -39.20
CA LEU A 132 17.97 19.39 -39.78
C LEU A 132 18.22 18.48 -40.99
N GLN A 133 17.69 17.26 -40.99
CA GLN A 133 17.78 16.37 -42.15
C GLN A 133 17.02 16.94 -43.35
N GLU A 134 15.81 17.47 -43.13
CA GLU A 134 15.02 18.14 -44.17
C GLU A 134 15.75 19.37 -44.73
N GLU A 135 16.32 20.23 -43.87
CA GLU A 135 17.12 21.38 -44.31
C GLU A 135 18.36 20.97 -45.14
N ILE A 136 19.05 19.89 -44.77
CA ILE A 136 20.20 19.39 -45.52
C ILE A 136 19.79 18.85 -46.89
N ILE A 137 18.62 18.18 -46.99
CA ILE A 137 18.08 17.70 -48.26
C ILE A 137 17.79 18.90 -49.17
N ASP A 138 17.09 19.91 -48.66
CA ASP A 138 16.76 21.13 -49.41
C ASP A 138 18.00 21.88 -49.93
N LEU A 139 19.09 21.88 -49.15
CA LEU A 139 20.36 22.51 -49.56
C LEU A 139 21.07 21.71 -50.66
N LYS A 140 21.04 20.37 -50.59
CA LYS A 140 21.64 19.50 -51.62
C LYS A 140 20.89 19.57 -52.94
N ASP A 141 19.57 19.72 -52.90
CA ASP A 141 18.77 19.87 -54.11
C ASP A 141 19.09 21.20 -54.82
N LYS A 142 19.34 22.28 -54.05
CA LYS A 142 19.76 23.59 -54.59
C LYS A 142 21.18 23.63 -55.16
N GLU A 143 22.08 22.74 -54.74
CA GLU A 143 23.44 22.65 -55.28
C GLU A 143 23.51 21.86 -56.61
N ASN A 144 22.45 21.13 -56.96
CA ASN A 144 22.36 20.29 -58.16
C ASN A 144 21.55 20.93 -59.32
N GLU A 145 21.09 22.18 -59.16
CA GLU A 145 20.52 23.04 -60.21
C GLU A 145 21.55 24.06 -60.72
#